data_AF-A0A7W1MYJ9-F1
#
_entry.id   AF-A0A7W1MYJ9-F1
#
_cell.length_a   1.000
_cell.length_b   1.000
_cell.length_c   1.000
_cell.angle_alpha   90.00
_cell.angle_beta   90.00
_cell.angle_gamma   90.00
#
_symmetry.space_group_name_H-M   'P 1'
#
loop_
_entity.id
_entity.type
_entity.pdbx_description
1 polymer ?
#
loop_
_entity_poly.entity_id
_entity_poly.type
_entity_poly.pdbx_seq_one_letter_code
_entity_poly.pdbx_strand_id
1 'polypeptide(L)'
;MTLHRRCAVALAASLAAVIAMVVLAPSAFAHAAFLEATPAPGSRLEASPREIGLKFSEPLDRGLSTVFVEEAASGRRVAAMPAAGTGSRLGIRPASPLPSGAYRVRWHTVSTEDGHALEGSFGFGVRAAAAGLEQRVEQSPLARGGWVRIALRAVFYSALVFFGGGLFAAVLLGSRGEPAGWLTPRAVRAALEEAGLDPEGPPARAWRWTVGVGWAAAALAACVAVAEAVDAAGGLSAQAASSFLLSNAAGLGRVLTVMALALAAALAARGRIALAAAACALAFLAIALSGHANSATPRAAAVASDWVHLLAGSL
;
A
#
# COMPACT_ATOMS: atom_id res chain seq x y z
N MET A 1 -41.06 -20.44 -5.15
CA MET A 1 -40.94 -18.96 -5.17
C MET A 1 -40.26 -18.35 -3.94
N THR A 2 -40.13 -19.03 -2.81
CA THR A 2 -39.60 -18.46 -1.55
C THR A 2 -38.07 -18.40 -1.46
N LEU A 3 -37.35 -19.32 -2.12
CA LEU A 3 -35.88 -19.39 -2.07
C LEU A 3 -35.21 -18.24 -2.85
N HIS A 4 -35.66 -17.96 -4.08
CA HIS A 4 -35.14 -16.85 -4.90
C HIS A 4 -35.36 -15.48 -4.25
N ARG A 5 -36.50 -15.29 -3.57
CA ARG A 5 -36.80 -14.05 -2.86
C ARG A 5 -35.89 -13.86 -1.64
N ARG A 6 -35.52 -14.94 -0.95
CA ARG A 6 -34.55 -14.92 0.17
C ARG A 6 -33.14 -14.65 -0.31
N CYS A 7 -32.70 -15.26 -1.41
CA CYS A 7 -31.39 -14.98 -2.02
C CYS A 7 -31.27 -13.55 -2.54
N ALA A 8 -32.32 -13.02 -3.18
CA ALA A 8 -32.33 -11.63 -3.68
C ALA A 8 -32.29 -10.60 -2.54
N VAL A 9 -33.02 -10.85 -1.44
CA VAL A 9 -33.00 -9.97 -0.25
C VAL A 9 -31.65 -10.04 0.47
N ALA A 10 -31.06 -11.23 0.59
CA ALA A 10 -29.72 -11.38 1.17
C ALA A 10 -28.65 -10.66 0.32
N LEU A 11 -28.69 -10.82 -1.01
CA LEU A 11 -27.78 -10.15 -1.94
C LEU A 11 -27.93 -8.62 -1.89
N ALA A 12 -29.17 -8.11 -1.87
CA ALA A 12 -29.44 -6.69 -1.76
C ALA A 12 -28.99 -6.10 -0.42
N ALA A 13 -29.18 -6.84 0.69
CA ALA A 13 -28.71 -6.43 2.01
C ALA A 13 -27.17 -6.44 2.10
N SER A 14 -26.51 -7.45 1.53
CA SER A 14 -25.05 -7.50 1.42
C SER A 14 -24.51 -6.35 0.57
N LEU A 15 -25.13 -6.06 -0.58
CA LEU A 15 -24.76 -4.95 -1.45
C LEU A 15 -24.96 -3.60 -0.76
N ALA A 16 -26.08 -3.41 -0.06
CA ALA A 16 -26.34 -2.20 0.72
C ALA A 16 -25.34 -2.03 1.87
N ALA A 17 -24.95 -3.11 2.54
CA ALA A 17 -23.92 -3.09 3.58
C ALA A 17 -22.55 -2.70 3.00
N VAL A 18 -22.16 -3.27 1.86
CA VAL A 18 -20.92 -2.91 1.16
C VAL A 18 -20.93 -1.43 0.74
N ILE A 19 -22.03 -0.94 0.15
CA ILE A 19 -22.18 0.47 -0.23
C ILE A 19 -22.09 1.37 1.00
N ALA A 20 -22.76 1.03 2.09
CA ALA A 20 -22.71 1.79 3.33
C ALA A 20 -21.28 1.85 3.90
N MET A 21 -20.53 0.74 3.86
CA MET A 21 -19.12 0.72 4.30
C MET A 21 -18.22 1.59 3.42
N VAL A 22 -18.46 1.64 2.10
CA VAL A 22 -17.70 2.52 1.19
C VAL A 22 -18.03 3.99 1.43
N VAL A 23 -19.32 4.33 1.61
CA VAL A 23 -19.76 5.72 1.80
C VAL A 23 -19.37 6.28 3.17
N LEU A 24 -19.33 5.42 4.19
CA LEU A 24 -19.01 5.80 5.57
C LEU A 24 -17.53 5.61 5.92
N ALA A 25 -16.68 5.21 4.98
CA ALA A 25 -15.26 5.04 5.23
C ALA A 25 -14.64 6.39 5.64
N PRO A 26 -14.14 6.55 6.89
CA PRO A 26 -13.49 7.79 7.29
C PRO A 26 -12.25 8.02 6.43
N SER A 27 -11.94 9.29 6.15
CA SER A 27 -10.67 9.67 5.53
C SER A 27 -9.52 9.26 6.46
N ALA A 28 -8.80 8.21 6.10
CA ALA A 28 -7.62 7.79 6.84
C ALA A 28 -6.46 8.75 6.51
N PHE A 29 -6.04 9.55 7.50
CA PHE A 29 -4.80 10.35 7.44
C PHE A 29 -3.61 9.43 7.66
N ALA A 30 -3.32 8.62 6.65
CA ALA A 30 -2.41 7.51 6.83
C ALA A 30 -1.02 7.77 6.26
N HIS A 31 -0.58 9.03 6.22
CA HIS A 31 0.78 9.40 5.84
C HIS A 31 1.42 10.23 6.96
N ALA A 32 2.76 10.30 7.01
CA ALA A 32 3.50 11.23 7.85
C ALA A 32 3.33 12.69 7.38
N ALA A 33 2.13 13.24 7.58
CA ALA A 33 1.76 14.60 7.25
C ALA A 33 2.52 15.59 8.15
N PHE A 34 2.99 16.68 7.55
CA PHE A 34 3.60 17.78 8.29
C PHE A 34 2.59 18.42 9.25
N LEU A 35 2.97 18.59 10.51
CA LEU A 35 2.14 19.23 11.53
C LEU A 35 2.66 20.63 11.90
N GLU A 36 3.94 20.73 12.26
CA GLU A 36 4.54 21.96 12.73
C GLU A 36 6.06 21.96 12.49
N ALA A 37 6.65 23.16 12.43
CA ALA A 37 8.09 23.33 12.39
C ALA A 37 8.54 24.51 13.26
N THR A 38 9.79 24.41 13.68
CA THR A 38 10.53 25.49 14.34
C THR A 38 11.83 25.68 13.57
N PRO A 39 12.06 26.82 12.90
CA PRO A 39 11.20 27.99 12.79
C PRO A 39 9.85 27.72 12.11
N ALA A 40 8.82 28.50 12.47
CA ALA A 40 7.51 28.39 11.83
C ALA A 40 7.61 28.75 10.33
N PRO A 41 6.85 28.07 9.45
CA PRO A 41 6.73 28.45 8.05
C PRO A 41 6.40 29.94 7.87
N GLY A 42 7.09 30.62 6.96
CA GLY A 42 6.91 32.04 6.68
C GLY A 42 7.48 32.99 7.73
N SER A 43 8.06 32.50 8.82
CA SER A 43 8.57 33.37 9.90
C SER A 43 9.83 34.16 9.51
N ARG A 44 9.93 35.37 10.04
CA ARG A 44 11.15 36.19 10.05
C ARG A 44 11.78 36.11 11.44
N LEU A 45 13.05 35.70 11.49
CA LEU A 45 13.83 35.58 12.72
C LEU A 45 14.81 36.74 12.83
N GLU A 46 15.00 37.28 14.04
CA GLU A 46 16.01 38.32 14.27
C GLU A 46 17.44 37.77 14.33
N ALA A 47 17.59 36.46 14.55
CA ALA A 47 18.87 35.78 14.62
C ALA A 47 18.81 34.40 13.94
N SER A 48 19.98 33.85 13.61
CA SER A 48 20.08 32.49 13.09
C SER A 48 19.48 31.48 14.07
N PRO A 49 18.63 30.56 13.63
CA PRO A 49 18.17 29.47 14.48
C PRO A 49 19.33 28.56 14.83
N ARG A 50 19.31 27.98 16.05
CA ARG A 50 20.27 26.95 16.47
C ARG A 50 19.92 25.58 15.90
N GLU A 51 18.63 25.36 15.64
CA GLU A 51 18.08 24.11 15.15
C GLU A 51 16.86 24.40 14.28
N ILE A 52 16.66 23.59 13.26
CA ILE A 52 15.46 23.54 12.42
C ILE A 52 14.83 22.18 12.69
N GLY A 53 13.67 22.16 13.32
CA GLY A 53 12.92 20.96 13.69
C GLY A 53 11.55 20.90 13.01
N LEU A 54 11.15 19.71 12.61
CA LEU A 54 9.87 19.39 11.97
C LEU A 54 9.19 18.27 12.75
N LYS A 55 7.87 18.32 12.86
CA LYS A 55 7.03 17.29 13.47
C LYS A 55 5.96 16.82 12.49
N PHE A 56 5.71 15.53 12.52
CA PHE A 56 4.79 14.83 11.63
C PHE A 56 3.71 14.08 12.41
N SER A 57 2.66 13.66 11.72
CA SER A 57 1.54 12.88 12.29
C SER A 57 1.93 11.44 12.61
N GLU A 58 2.92 10.88 11.93
CA GLU A 58 3.34 9.48 12.08
C GLU A 58 4.84 9.36 12.39
N PRO A 59 5.27 8.27 13.04
CA PRO A 59 6.68 7.98 13.23
C PRO A 59 7.42 7.78 11.89
N LEU A 60 8.68 8.21 11.85
CA LEU A 60 9.49 8.23 10.62
C LEU A 60 10.56 7.14 10.59
N ASP A 61 10.76 6.54 9.41
CA ASP A 61 11.95 5.75 9.12
C ASP A 61 13.14 6.71 8.95
N ARG A 62 14.11 6.64 9.85
CA ARG A 62 15.24 7.59 9.86
C ARG A 62 16.29 7.32 8.81
N GLY A 63 16.40 6.08 8.32
CA GLY A 63 17.32 5.74 7.25
C GLY A 63 16.84 6.27 5.91
N LEU A 64 15.52 6.44 5.77
CA LEU A 64 14.87 6.88 4.54
C LEU A 64 14.36 8.33 4.59
N SER A 65 14.22 8.94 5.77
CA SER A 65 13.76 10.33 5.92
C SER A 65 14.93 11.32 5.97
N THR A 66 14.83 12.42 5.23
CA THR A 66 15.85 13.46 5.16
C THR A 66 15.25 14.86 5.22
N VAL A 67 16.03 15.80 5.77
CA VAL A 67 15.72 17.22 5.75
C VAL A 67 16.98 18.00 5.44
N PHE A 68 16.83 19.08 4.68
CA PHE A 68 17.93 19.99 4.38
C PHE A 68 17.42 21.42 4.23
N VAL A 69 18.35 22.37 4.31
CA VAL A 69 18.09 23.79 4.15
C VAL A 69 18.94 24.36 3.02
N GLU A 70 18.34 25.22 2.20
CA GLU A 70 18.96 25.90 1.08
C GLU A 70 18.74 27.42 1.19
N GLU A 71 19.69 28.20 0.68
CA GLU A 71 19.51 29.63 0.44
C GLU A 71 18.48 29.82 -0.68
N ALA A 72 17.44 30.62 -0.45
CA ALA A 72 16.34 30.73 -1.40
C ALA A 72 16.71 31.43 -2.71
N ALA A 73 17.65 32.37 -2.66
CA ALA A 73 18.09 33.13 -3.83
C ALA A 73 19.04 32.33 -4.73
N SER A 74 19.98 31.58 -4.14
CA SER A 74 21.02 30.85 -4.86
C SER A 74 20.68 29.38 -5.08
N GLY A 75 19.73 28.82 -4.33
CA GLY A 75 19.47 27.37 -4.27
C GLY A 75 20.60 26.58 -3.60
N ARG A 76 21.60 27.26 -3.03
CA ARG A 76 22.78 26.61 -2.46
C ARG A 76 22.41 25.91 -1.16
N ARG A 77 22.74 24.62 -1.06
CA ARG A 77 22.54 23.84 0.16
C ARG A 77 23.46 24.37 1.27
N VAL A 78 22.87 24.55 2.44
CA VAL A 78 23.58 24.96 3.66
C VAL A 78 24.13 23.71 4.35
N ALA A 79 25.38 23.80 4.82
CA ALA A 79 25.97 22.73 5.63
C ALA A 79 25.23 22.63 6.97
N ALA A 80 24.72 21.45 7.28
CA ALA A 80 24.00 21.17 8.51
C ALA A 80 24.26 19.74 9.00
N MET A 81 24.18 19.54 10.31
CA MET A 81 24.27 18.24 10.94
C MET A 81 22.88 17.75 11.35
N PRO A 82 22.60 16.43 11.33
CA PRO A 82 21.36 15.90 11.87
C PRO A 82 21.17 16.32 13.34
N ALA A 83 19.96 16.75 13.69
CA ALA A 83 19.55 16.96 15.07
C ALA A 83 18.90 15.68 15.63
N ALA A 84 18.93 15.52 16.94
CA ALA A 84 18.26 14.39 17.59
C ALA A 84 16.73 14.53 17.47
N GLY A 85 16.11 13.77 16.56
CA GLY A 85 14.67 13.51 16.56
C GLY A 85 14.33 12.22 17.31
N THR A 86 13.05 11.98 17.61
CA THR A 86 12.48 10.66 17.99
C THR A 86 11.07 10.55 17.46
N GLY A 87 10.63 9.32 17.14
CA GLY A 87 9.29 9.06 16.62
C GLY A 87 8.99 9.88 15.37
N SER A 88 8.06 10.83 15.49
CA SER A 88 7.57 11.68 14.40
C SER A 88 8.32 13.01 14.24
N ARG A 89 9.55 13.13 14.76
CA ARG A 89 10.36 14.35 14.67
C ARG A 89 11.60 14.17 13.81
N LEU A 90 11.87 15.17 12.97
CA LEU A 90 13.07 15.28 12.14
C LEU A 90 13.69 16.65 12.34
N GLY A 91 15.02 16.77 12.31
CA GLY A 91 15.65 18.08 12.48
C GLY A 91 17.11 18.13 12.06
N ILE A 92 17.59 19.34 11.88
CA ILE A 92 18.98 19.66 11.51
C ILE A 92 19.47 20.90 12.27
N ARG A 93 20.79 20.95 12.48
CA ARG A 93 21.49 22.10 13.06
C ARG A 93 22.42 22.69 12.01
N PRO A 94 22.25 23.98 11.62
CA PRO A 94 23.23 24.65 10.77
C PRO A 94 24.65 24.52 11.35
N ALA A 95 25.62 24.18 10.52
CA ALA A 95 27.02 24.00 10.96
C ALA A 95 27.67 25.34 11.37
N SER A 96 27.14 26.45 10.86
CA SER A 96 27.50 27.82 11.22
C SER A 96 26.25 28.70 11.27
N PRO A 97 26.30 29.86 11.96
CA PRO A 97 25.19 30.80 11.97
C PRO A 97 24.81 31.23 10.55
N LEU A 98 23.52 31.15 10.24
CA LEU A 98 22.97 31.55 8.96
C LEU A 98 23.13 33.08 8.77
N PRO A 99 23.72 33.52 7.65
CA PRO A 99 23.72 34.93 7.27
C PRO A 99 22.32 35.55 7.16
N SER A 100 22.26 36.88 7.00
CA SER A 100 21.00 37.54 6.66
C SER A 100 20.52 37.07 5.29
N GLY A 101 19.27 36.62 5.21
CA GLY A 101 18.73 36.09 3.95
C GLY A 101 17.46 35.26 4.14
N ALA A 102 16.89 34.88 3.00
CA ALA A 102 15.73 33.99 2.95
C ALA A 102 16.19 32.55 2.69
N TYR A 103 15.60 31.60 3.40
CA TYR A 103 15.96 30.19 3.39
C TYR A 103 14.76 29.33 3.08
N ARG A 104 14.99 28.18 2.43
CA ARG A 104 13.98 27.15 2.21
C ARG A 104 14.41 25.86 2.87
N VAL A 105 13.53 25.29 3.66
CA VAL A 105 13.65 23.93 4.20
C VAL A 105 12.94 22.99 3.25
N ARG A 106 13.58 21.88 2.91
CA ARG A 106 13.00 20.78 2.12
C ARG A 106 13.14 19.50 2.91
N TRP A 107 12.12 18.65 2.85
CA TRP A 107 12.15 17.34 3.47
C TRP A 107 11.58 16.26 2.56
N HIS A 108 12.04 15.04 2.81
CA HIS A 108 11.49 13.79 2.33
C HIS A 108 11.29 12.89 3.55
N THR A 109 10.10 12.35 3.74
CA THR A 109 9.74 11.56 4.91
C THR A 109 9.13 10.24 4.49
N VAL A 110 9.56 9.16 5.13
CA VAL A 110 8.95 7.83 4.99
C VAL A 110 8.37 7.42 6.34
N SER A 111 7.08 7.11 6.38
CA SER A 111 6.43 6.65 7.61
C SER A 111 6.77 5.18 7.89
N THR A 112 6.95 4.83 9.16
CA THR A 112 7.11 3.41 9.56
C THR A 112 5.77 2.67 9.66
N GLU A 113 4.66 3.38 9.64
CA GLU A 113 3.32 2.79 9.81
C GLU A 113 2.72 2.31 8.48
N ASP A 114 2.87 3.11 7.41
CA ASP A 114 2.30 2.80 6.09
C ASP A 114 3.36 2.58 4.98
N GLY A 115 4.60 3.05 5.21
CA GLY A 115 5.71 2.97 4.26
C GLY A 115 5.64 3.97 3.11
N HIS A 116 4.72 4.95 3.09
CA HIS A 116 4.68 5.92 1.99
C HIS A 116 5.65 7.09 2.23
N ALA A 117 6.22 7.55 1.13
CA ALA A 117 7.07 8.73 1.11
C ALA A 117 6.26 10.01 0.85
N LEU A 118 6.54 11.08 1.57
CA LEU A 118 6.04 12.43 1.29
C LEU A 118 7.19 13.41 1.17
N GLU A 119 7.02 14.42 0.32
CA GLU A 119 7.95 15.53 0.19
C GLU A 119 7.26 16.85 0.52
N GLY A 120 8.04 17.81 1.00
CA GLY A 120 7.54 19.15 1.17
C GLY A 120 8.63 20.18 1.36
N SER A 121 8.19 21.44 1.40
CA SER A 121 9.06 22.57 1.66
C SER A 121 8.33 23.71 2.35
N PHE A 122 9.07 24.50 3.12
CA PHE A 122 8.62 25.78 3.66
C PHE A 122 9.76 26.80 3.66
N GLY A 123 9.41 28.08 3.63
CA GLY A 123 10.38 29.18 3.72
C GLY A 123 10.47 29.80 5.11
N PHE A 124 11.62 30.34 5.48
CA PHE A 124 11.78 31.27 6.61
C PHE A 124 12.86 32.31 6.28
N GLY A 125 12.93 33.39 7.05
CA GLY A 125 13.92 34.47 6.86
C GLY A 125 14.77 34.69 8.10
N VAL A 126 16.06 34.95 7.93
CA VAL A 126 16.97 35.43 8.99
C VAL A 126 17.27 36.89 8.70
N ARG A 127 16.78 37.80 9.54
CA ARG A 127 16.84 39.26 9.39
C ARG A 127 16.31 39.80 8.05
N ALA A 128 15.65 38.95 7.26
CA ALA A 128 15.07 39.24 5.96
C ALA A 128 13.66 38.64 5.87
N ALA A 129 12.90 39.01 4.84
CA ALA A 129 11.61 38.39 4.57
C ALA A 129 11.76 36.89 4.24
N ALA A 130 10.76 36.08 4.58
CA ALA A 130 10.76 34.64 4.30
C ALA A 130 10.62 34.34 2.80
N ALA A 131 11.22 33.23 2.37
CA ALA A 131 11.12 32.76 0.98
C ALA A 131 9.80 32.04 0.71
N GLY A 132 8.77 32.81 0.35
CA GLY A 132 7.43 32.27 0.13
C GLY A 132 6.69 32.02 1.44
N LEU A 133 5.43 32.44 1.49
CA LEU A 133 4.61 32.37 2.70
C LEU A 133 3.93 31.00 2.89
N GLU A 134 3.92 30.17 1.84
CA GLU A 134 3.15 28.93 1.84
C GLU A 134 4.05 27.71 2.03
N GLN A 135 3.65 26.87 2.98
CA GLN A 135 4.08 25.49 3.07
C GLN A 135 3.55 24.74 1.85
N ARG A 136 4.43 24.10 1.10
CA ARG A 136 4.04 23.16 0.03
C ARG A 136 4.33 21.75 0.48
N VAL A 137 3.30 20.92 0.54
CA VAL A 137 3.43 19.47 0.72
C VAL A 137 2.99 18.83 -0.58
N GLU A 138 3.87 18.04 -1.19
CA GLU A 138 3.51 17.26 -2.37
C GLU A 138 2.73 16.03 -1.90
N GLN A 139 1.40 16.09 -2.03
CA GLN A 139 0.49 15.00 -1.65
C GLN A 139 -0.15 14.32 -2.87
N SER A 140 0.26 14.72 -4.09
CA SER A 140 -0.33 14.17 -5.31
C SER A 140 0.01 12.69 -5.48
N PRO A 141 -0.98 11.79 -5.62
CA PRO A 141 -0.73 10.38 -5.94
C PRO A 141 -0.03 10.16 -7.28
N LEU A 142 0.00 11.18 -8.13
CA LEU A 142 0.65 11.14 -9.45
C LEU A 142 2.09 11.65 -9.41
N ALA A 143 2.53 12.27 -8.32
CA ALA A 143 3.89 12.76 -8.16
C ALA A 143 4.90 11.61 -8.29
N ARG A 144 6.13 11.93 -8.74
CA ARG A 144 7.27 10.99 -8.83
C ARG A 144 6.92 9.70 -9.58
N GLY A 145 6.30 9.84 -10.75
CA GLY A 145 5.88 8.69 -11.57
C GLY A 145 4.77 7.85 -10.92
N GLY A 146 3.95 8.45 -10.05
CA GLY A 146 2.91 7.77 -9.29
C GLY A 146 1.90 7.02 -10.15
N TRP A 147 1.65 7.46 -11.39
CA TRP A 147 0.78 6.75 -12.34
C TRP A 147 1.26 5.32 -12.65
N VAL A 148 2.59 5.07 -12.71
CA VAL A 148 3.15 3.71 -12.93
C VAL A 148 2.81 2.81 -11.75
N ARG A 149 2.94 3.34 -10.54
CA ARG A 149 2.63 2.60 -9.30
C ARG A 149 1.14 2.33 -9.17
N ILE A 150 0.29 3.31 -9.50
CA ILE A 150 -1.16 3.13 -9.55
C ILE A 150 -1.52 2.03 -10.56
N ALA A 151 -0.97 2.08 -11.77
CA ALA A 151 -1.21 1.07 -12.79
C ALA A 151 -0.75 -0.33 -12.34
N LEU A 152 0.46 -0.43 -11.80
CA LEU A 152 1.01 -1.69 -11.28
C LEU A 152 0.15 -2.27 -10.16
N ARG A 153 -0.30 -1.41 -9.22
CA ARG A 153 -1.17 -1.81 -8.11
C ARG A 153 -2.56 -2.23 -8.60
N ALA A 154 -3.11 -1.56 -9.62
CA ALA A 154 -4.38 -1.93 -10.23
C ALA A 154 -4.31 -3.31 -10.92
N VAL A 155 -3.24 -3.58 -11.67
CA VAL A 155 -3.01 -4.89 -12.31
C VAL A 155 -2.80 -5.98 -11.26
N PHE A 156 -2.03 -5.67 -10.21
CA PHE A 156 -1.84 -6.57 -9.07
C PHE A 156 -3.18 -6.94 -8.39
N TYR A 157 -3.99 -5.96 -8.01
CA TYR A 157 -5.27 -6.22 -7.35
C TYR A 157 -6.27 -6.96 -8.26
N SER A 158 -6.24 -6.68 -9.57
CA SER A 158 -7.02 -7.45 -10.54
C SER A 158 -6.62 -8.92 -10.52
N ALA A 159 -5.32 -9.21 -10.64
CA ALA A 159 -4.80 -10.58 -10.57
C ALA A 159 -5.13 -11.26 -9.22
N LEU A 160 -5.02 -10.52 -8.12
CA LEU A 160 -5.36 -11.00 -6.78
C LEU A 160 -6.84 -11.40 -6.67
N VAL A 161 -7.76 -10.55 -7.14
CA VAL A 161 -9.20 -10.82 -7.12
C VAL A 161 -9.54 -12.04 -7.98
N PHE A 162 -9.01 -12.14 -9.20
CA PHE A 162 -9.26 -13.29 -10.06
C PHE A 162 -8.69 -14.59 -9.47
N PHE A 163 -7.50 -14.54 -8.88
CA PHE A 163 -6.89 -15.69 -8.23
C PHE A 163 -7.66 -16.12 -6.98
N GLY A 164 -7.97 -15.18 -6.08
CA GLY A 164 -8.74 -15.40 -4.87
C GLY A 164 -10.13 -15.96 -5.19
N GLY A 165 -10.86 -15.33 -6.11
CA GLY A 165 -12.19 -15.78 -6.53
C GLY A 165 -12.18 -17.17 -7.13
N GLY A 166 -11.20 -17.50 -7.98
CA GLY A 166 -11.03 -18.85 -8.49
C GLY A 166 -10.80 -19.89 -7.38
N LEU A 167 -9.99 -19.56 -6.36
CA LEU A 167 -9.75 -20.44 -5.20
C LEU A 167 -10.99 -20.60 -4.33
N PHE A 168 -11.64 -19.51 -3.96
CA PHE A 168 -12.79 -19.56 -3.07
C PHE A 168 -14.01 -20.19 -3.74
N ALA A 169 -14.25 -19.92 -5.02
CA ALA A 169 -15.24 -20.64 -5.81
C ALA A 169 -14.93 -22.14 -5.88
N ALA A 170 -13.66 -22.53 -6.06
CA ALA A 170 -13.27 -23.94 -6.04
C ALA A 170 -13.49 -24.62 -4.67
N VAL A 171 -13.36 -23.89 -3.56
CA VAL A 171 -13.71 -24.41 -2.22
C VAL A 171 -15.22 -24.57 -2.04
N LEU A 172 -16.01 -23.61 -2.51
CA LEU A 172 -17.46 -23.56 -2.27
C LEU A 172 -18.26 -24.42 -3.24
N LEU A 173 -17.84 -24.45 -4.52
CA LEU A 173 -18.59 -25.02 -5.63
C LEU A 173 -17.87 -26.22 -6.28
N GLY A 174 -16.56 -26.35 -6.06
CA GLY A 174 -15.77 -27.42 -6.65
C GLY A 174 -16.02 -28.78 -6.01
N SER A 175 -15.67 -29.85 -6.73
CA SER A 175 -15.72 -31.22 -6.24
C SER A 175 -14.31 -31.77 -6.06
N ARG A 176 -14.17 -32.92 -5.37
CA ARG A 176 -12.86 -33.55 -5.14
C ARG A 176 -12.21 -33.90 -6.49
N GLY A 177 -11.03 -33.33 -6.76
CA GLY A 177 -10.28 -33.56 -7.99
C GLY A 177 -10.67 -32.65 -9.16
N GLU A 178 -11.82 -31.98 -9.10
CA GLU A 178 -12.29 -31.05 -10.14
C GLU A 178 -12.60 -29.66 -9.53
N PRO A 179 -11.58 -28.85 -9.25
CA PRO A 179 -11.76 -27.55 -8.59
C PRO A 179 -12.63 -26.57 -9.40
N ALA A 180 -12.63 -26.70 -10.73
CA ALA A 180 -13.42 -25.87 -11.64
C ALA A 180 -14.59 -26.63 -12.29
N GLY A 181 -14.95 -27.83 -11.81
CA GLY A 181 -16.00 -28.67 -12.41
C GLY A 181 -17.39 -28.02 -12.39
N TRP A 182 -17.61 -27.02 -11.53
CA TRP A 182 -18.85 -26.25 -11.49
C TRP A 182 -19.10 -25.41 -12.76
N LEU A 183 -18.05 -25.15 -13.57
CA LEU A 183 -18.17 -24.45 -14.86
C LEU A 183 -18.89 -25.29 -15.94
N THR A 184 -18.93 -26.62 -15.77
CA THR A 184 -19.59 -27.55 -16.69
C THR A 184 -20.64 -28.37 -15.93
N PRO A 185 -21.85 -27.81 -15.69
CA PRO A 185 -22.94 -28.52 -15.03
C PRO A 185 -23.24 -29.86 -15.71
N ARG A 186 -23.77 -30.84 -14.96
CA ARG A 186 -24.00 -32.22 -15.45
C ARG A 186 -24.72 -32.30 -16.80
N ALA A 187 -25.73 -31.46 -17.02
CA ALA A 187 -26.46 -31.42 -18.30
C ALA A 187 -25.57 -30.98 -19.47
N VAL A 188 -24.68 -30.01 -19.24
CA VAL A 188 -23.72 -29.54 -20.24
C VAL A 188 -22.64 -30.59 -20.47
N ARG A 189 -22.15 -31.24 -19.40
CA ARG A 189 -21.20 -32.36 -19.50
C ARG A 189 -21.75 -33.48 -20.38
N ALA A 190 -22.98 -33.93 -20.13
CA ALA A 190 -23.65 -34.94 -20.95
C ALA A 190 -23.81 -34.51 -22.42
N ALA A 191 -24.22 -33.26 -22.67
CA ALA A 191 -24.35 -32.75 -24.04
C ALA A 191 -23.01 -32.67 -24.79
N LEU A 192 -21.91 -32.33 -24.11
CA LEU A 192 -20.57 -32.32 -24.69
C LEU A 192 -20.09 -33.74 -25.03
N GLU A 193 -20.34 -34.70 -24.14
CA GLU A 193 -20.03 -36.11 -24.37
C GLU A 193 -20.81 -36.68 -25.56
N GLU A 194 -22.11 -36.40 -25.67
CA GLU A 194 -22.95 -36.78 -26.81
C GLU A 194 -22.45 -36.18 -28.13
N ALA A 195 -21.93 -34.95 -28.08
CA ALA A 195 -21.32 -34.29 -29.24
C ALA A 195 -19.90 -34.78 -29.55
N GLY A 196 -19.34 -35.73 -28.79
CA GLY A 196 -17.97 -36.24 -28.96
C GLY A 196 -16.88 -35.23 -28.56
N LEU A 197 -17.21 -34.23 -27.74
CA LEU A 197 -16.30 -33.19 -27.26
C LEU A 197 -15.82 -33.53 -25.84
N ASP A 198 -14.61 -33.07 -25.48
CA ASP A 198 -14.04 -33.26 -24.14
C ASP A 198 -14.69 -32.31 -23.10
N PRO A 199 -15.48 -32.82 -22.14
CA PRO A 199 -16.13 -32.00 -21.14
C PRO A 199 -15.20 -31.54 -20.00
N GLU A 200 -14.04 -32.19 -19.81
CA GLU A 200 -13.07 -31.86 -18.75
C GLU A 200 -12.07 -30.80 -19.19
N GLY A 201 -11.89 -30.65 -20.50
CA GLY A 201 -11.01 -29.67 -21.11
C GLY A 201 -11.25 -28.23 -20.62
N PRO A 202 -12.48 -27.68 -20.71
CA PRO A 202 -12.74 -26.30 -20.27
C PRO A 202 -12.46 -26.06 -18.78
N PRO A 203 -12.96 -26.86 -17.82
CA PRO A 203 -12.60 -26.74 -16.40
C PRO A 203 -11.10 -26.84 -16.13
N ALA A 204 -10.42 -27.81 -16.75
CA ALA A 204 -8.98 -28.00 -16.57
C ALA A 204 -8.18 -26.80 -17.10
N ARG A 205 -8.57 -26.23 -18.25
CA ARG A 205 -7.96 -25.00 -18.79
C ARG A 205 -8.22 -23.82 -17.87
N ALA A 206 -9.46 -23.62 -17.41
CA ALA A 206 -9.81 -22.54 -16.50
C ALA A 206 -8.96 -22.61 -15.22
N TRP A 207 -8.80 -23.81 -14.64
CA TRP A 207 -7.98 -24.00 -13.44
C TRP A 207 -6.50 -23.69 -13.69
N ARG A 208 -5.93 -24.11 -14.82
CA ARG A 208 -4.55 -23.77 -15.21
C ARG A 208 -4.35 -22.26 -15.33
N TRP A 209 -5.35 -21.55 -15.88
CA TRP A 209 -5.34 -20.10 -15.92
C TRP A 209 -5.38 -19.50 -14.51
N THR A 210 -6.27 -19.96 -13.63
CA THR A 210 -6.33 -19.50 -12.22
C THR A 210 -4.97 -19.65 -11.53
N VAL A 211 -4.31 -20.80 -11.66
CA VAL A 211 -2.96 -21.03 -11.10
C VAL A 211 -1.93 -20.08 -11.72
N GLY A 212 -1.99 -19.87 -13.04
CA GLY A 212 -1.13 -18.91 -13.73
C GLY A 212 -1.32 -17.47 -13.24
N VAL A 213 -2.57 -17.05 -13.03
CA VAL A 213 -2.90 -15.75 -12.44
C VAL A 213 -2.38 -15.65 -11.01
N GLY A 214 -2.40 -16.73 -10.23
CA GLY A 214 -1.80 -16.76 -8.88
C GLY A 214 -0.29 -16.48 -8.89
N TRP A 215 0.45 -17.09 -9.81
CA TRP A 215 1.88 -16.79 -9.99
C TRP A 215 2.11 -15.36 -10.47
N ALA A 216 1.28 -14.87 -11.39
CA ALA A 216 1.33 -13.48 -11.83
C ALA A 216 1.05 -12.50 -10.67
N ALA A 217 0.07 -12.79 -9.82
CA ALA A 217 -0.24 -11.99 -8.63
C ALA A 217 0.95 -11.94 -7.66
N ALA A 218 1.62 -13.07 -7.40
CA ALA A 218 2.82 -13.11 -6.56
C ALA A 218 3.97 -12.27 -7.15
N ALA A 219 4.21 -12.39 -8.45
CA ALA A 219 5.25 -11.61 -9.15
C ALA A 219 4.92 -10.10 -9.14
N LEU A 220 3.67 -9.74 -9.42
CA LEU A 220 3.20 -8.35 -9.38
C LEU A 220 3.28 -7.77 -7.97
N ALA A 221 2.95 -8.54 -6.93
CA ALA A 221 3.13 -8.13 -5.54
C ALA A 221 4.60 -7.79 -5.23
N ALA A 222 5.54 -8.61 -5.73
CA ALA A 222 6.97 -8.34 -5.58
C ALA A 222 7.38 -7.07 -6.35
N CYS A 223 6.88 -6.87 -7.57
CA CYS A 223 7.12 -5.64 -8.33
C CYS A 223 6.58 -4.40 -7.61
N VAL A 224 5.38 -4.46 -7.02
CA VAL A 224 4.80 -3.36 -6.22
C VAL A 224 5.71 -3.06 -5.03
N ALA A 225 6.11 -4.08 -4.27
CA ALA A 225 6.98 -3.91 -3.11
C ALA A 225 8.33 -3.27 -3.47
N VAL A 226 8.92 -3.67 -4.60
CA VAL A 226 10.16 -3.07 -5.11
C VAL A 226 9.94 -1.63 -5.58
N ALA A 227 8.85 -1.35 -6.31
CA ALA A 227 8.56 0.00 -6.79
C ALA A 227 8.33 0.98 -5.63
N GLU A 228 7.68 0.54 -4.55
CA GLU A 228 7.50 1.33 -3.34
C GLU A 228 8.81 1.53 -2.57
N ALA A 229 9.63 0.49 -2.46
CA ALA A 229 10.96 0.60 -1.87
C ALA A 229 11.86 1.59 -2.62
N VAL A 230 11.80 1.60 -3.95
CA VAL A 230 12.55 2.54 -4.80
C VAL A 230 12.09 3.97 -4.61
N ASP A 231 10.78 4.22 -4.54
CA ASP A 231 10.25 5.56 -4.26
C ASP A 231 10.62 6.03 -2.85
N ALA A 232 10.47 5.16 -1.84
CA ALA A 232 10.84 5.46 -0.46
C ALA A 232 12.33 5.81 -0.32
N ALA A 233 13.20 5.12 -1.07
CA ALA A 233 14.64 5.35 -1.10
C ALA A 233 15.07 6.53 -2.00
N GLY A 234 14.17 7.06 -2.85
CA GLY A 234 14.53 8.03 -3.89
C GLY A 234 15.43 7.46 -5.01
N GLY A 235 15.48 6.13 -5.17
CA GLY A 235 16.34 5.46 -6.15
C GLY A 235 16.56 3.97 -5.90
N LEU A 236 17.29 3.31 -6.80
CA LEU A 236 17.64 1.89 -6.69
C LEU A 236 18.76 1.69 -5.66
N SER A 237 18.44 1.06 -4.53
CA SER A 237 19.41 0.69 -3.50
C SER A 237 18.98 -0.58 -2.78
N ALA A 238 19.81 -1.63 -2.83
CA ALA A 238 19.52 -2.89 -2.16
C ALA A 238 19.45 -2.74 -0.63
N GLN A 239 20.29 -1.87 -0.06
CA GLN A 239 20.30 -1.59 1.38
C GLN A 239 19.07 -0.78 1.82
N ALA A 240 18.65 0.18 1.00
CA ALA A 240 17.44 0.95 1.30
C ALA A 240 16.19 0.06 1.16
N ALA A 241 16.16 -0.81 0.14
CA ALA A 241 15.07 -1.77 -0.04
C ALA A 241 14.99 -2.79 1.10
N SER A 242 16.13 -3.32 1.59
CA SER A 242 16.13 -4.22 2.74
C SER A 242 15.68 -3.54 4.01
N SER A 243 16.12 -2.30 4.27
CA SER A 243 15.61 -1.49 5.38
C SER A 243 14.09 -1.30 5.24
N PHE A 244 13.62 -0.82 4.09
CA PHE A 244 12.19 -0.56 3.85
C PHE A 244 11.29 -1.78 4.07
N LEU A 245 11.71 -2.95 3.58
CA LEU A 245 10.91 -4.17 3.63
C LEU A 245 11.01 -4.92 4.95
N LEU A 246 12.10 -4.77 5.70
CA LEU A 246 12.36 -5.62 6.87
C LEU A 246 12.41 -4.84 8.19
N SER A 247 12.45 -3.50 8.18
CA SER A 247 12.57 -2.67 9.40
C SER A 247 11.24 -2.43 10.12
N ASN A 248 10.11 -2.60 9.44
CA ASN A 248 8.81 -2.20 9.94
C ASN A 248 7.69 -3.19 9.56
N ALA A 249 6.56 -3.09 10.26
CA ALA A 249 5.43 -4.00 10.08
C ALA A 249 4.84 -3.93 8.67
N ALA A 250 4.80 -2.74 8.07
CA ALA A 250 4.25 -2.54 6.74
C ALA A 250 5.09 -3.21 5.65
N GLY A 251 6.42 -3.14 5.78
CA GLY A 251 7.38 -3.85 4.93
C GLY A 251 7.24 -5.37 5.07
N LEU A 252 7.18 -5.88 6.31
CA LEU A 252 7.00 -7.30 6.57
C LEU A 252 5.67 -7.83 6.01
N GLY A 253 4.60 -7.05 6.07
CA GLY A 253 3.31 -7.38 5.45
C GLY A 253 3.40 -7.54 3.92
N ARG A 254 4.19 -6.69 3.24
CA ARG A 254 4.44 -6.81 1.79
C ARG A 254 5.21 -8.10 1.45
N VAL A 255 6.26 -8.41 2.21
CA VAL A 255 7.03 -9.66 2.06
C VAL A 255 6.14 -10.88 2.28
N LEU A 256 5.34 -10.86 3.35
CA LEU A 256 4.41 -11.93 3.67
C LEU A 256 3.34 -12.11 2.57
N THR A 257 2.85 -11.01 1.97
CA THR A 257 1.91 -11.07 0.84
C THR A 257 2.49 -11.84 -0.34
N VAL A 258 3.73 -11.53 -0.73
CA VAL A 258 4.43 -12.23 -1.82
C VAL A 258 4.58 -13.72 -1.51
N MET A 259 5.07 -14.04 -0.30
CA MET A 259 5.28 -15.43 0.13
C MET A 259 3.98 -16.22 0.19
N ALA A 260 2.92 -15.63 0.75
CA ALA A 260 1.61 -16.27 0.89
C ALA A 260 0.94 -16.51 -0.46
N LEU A 261 1.05 -15.57 -1.42
CA LEU A 261 0.56 -15.76 -2.78
C LEU A 261 1.32 -16.84 -3.55
N ALA A 262 2.65 -16.85 -3.46
CA ALA A 262 3.46 -17.90 -4.08
C ALA A 262 3.14 -19.28 -3.51
N LEU A 263 2.97 -19.38 -2.18
CA LEU A 263 2.55 -20.60 -1.51
C LEU A 263 1.14 -21.03 -1.96
N ALA A 264 0.18 -20.10 -2.03
CA ALA A 264 -1.16 -20.37 -2.49
C ALA A 264 -1.17 -20.92 -3.93
N ALA A 265 -0.44 -20.28 -4.85
CA ALA A 265 -0.33 -20.73 -6.25
C ALA A 265 0.32 -22.12 -6.34
N ALA A 266 1.36 -22.36 -5.55
CA ALA A 266 2.05 -23.65 -5.49
C ALA A 266 1.19 -24.78 -4.90
N LEU A 267 0.31 -24.48 -3.93
CA LEU A 267 -0.65 -25.43 -3.36
C LEU A 267 -1.81 -25.70 -4.33
N ALA A 268 -2.30 -24.66 -5.02
CA ALA A 268 -3.34 -24.76 -6.03
C ALA A 268 -2.90 -25.64 -7.21
N ALA A 269 -1.66 -25.46 -7.67
CA ALA A 269 -1.05 -26.30 -8.71
C ALA A 269 -0.97 -27.79 -8.32
N ARG A 270 -0.91 -28.08 -7.00
CA ARG A 270 -0.88 -29.45 -6.45
C ARG A 270 -2.27 -29.98 -6.09
N GLY A 271 -3.35 -29.27 -6.44
CA GLY A 271 -4.72 -29.65 -6.10
C GLY A 271 -5.08 -29.54 -4.61
N ARG A 272 -4.24 -28.90 -3.78
CA ARG A 272 -4.50 -28.71 -2.34
C ARG A 272 -5.34 -27.45 -2.09
N ILE A 273 -6.58 -27.46 -2.60
CA ILE A 273 -7.41 -26.26 -2.75
C ILE A 273 -7.70 -25.55 -1.42
N ALA A 274 -8.08 -26.28 -0.38
CA ALA A 274 -8.39 -25.68 0.92
C ALA A 274 -7.16 -24.98 1.55
N LEU A 275 -5.97 -25.60 1.43
CA LEU A 275 -4.72 -24.99 1.91
C LEU A 275 -4.30 -23.79 1.04
N ALA A 276 -4.52 -23.88 -0.27
CA ALA A 276 -4.28 -22.77 -1.19
C ALA A 276 -5.17 -21.55 -0.84
N ALA A 277 -6.46 -21.79 -0.60
CA ALA A 277 -7.41 -20.76 -0.17
C ALA A 277 -7.03 -20.15 1.18
N ALA A 278 -6.57 -20.96 2.15
CA ALA A 278 -6.09 -20.46 3.43
C ALA A 278 -4.82 -19.59 3.29
N ALA A 279 -3.87 -20.00 2.45
CA ALA A 279 -2.69 -19.19 2.14
C ALA A 279 -3.05 -17.88 1.39
N CYS A 280 -4.04 -17.92 0.50
CA CYS A 280 -4.55 -16.72 -0.16
C CYS A 280 -5.25 -15.78 0.83
N ALA A 281 -6.06 -16.30 1.74
CA ALA A 281 -6.67 -15.52 2.83
C ALA A 281 -5.61 -14.87 3.74
N LEU A 282 -4.50 -15.56 4.01
CA LEU A 282 -3.36 -14.98 4.71
C LEU A 282 -2.70 -13.84 3.92
N ALA A 283 -2.62 -13.94 2.59
CA ALA A 283 -2.12 -12.85 1.75
C ALA A 283 -3.03 -11.60 1.86
N PHE A 284 -4.35 -11.77 1.84
CA PHE A 284 -5.29 -10.65 2.07
C PHE A 284 -5.10 -10.02 3.46
N LEU A 285 -4.87 -10.82 4.50
CA LEU A 285 -4.59 -10.30 5.85
C LEU A 285 -3.26 -9.53 5.88
N ALA A 286 -2.23 -10.04 5.20
CA ALA A 286 -0.94 -9.38 5.09
C ALA A 286 -1.03 -8.03 4.36
N ILE A 287 -1.87 -7.93 3.33
CA ILE A 287 -2.18 -6.66 2.65
C ILE A 287 -2.82 -5.68 3.62
N ALA A 288 -3.85 -6.10 4.36
CA ALA A 288 -4.54 -5.26 5.35
C ALA A 288 -3.59 -4.76 6.46
N LEU A 289 -2.65 -5.62 6.90
CA LEU A 289 -1.60 -5.27 7.87
C LEU A 289 -0.52 -4.35 7.30
N SER A 290 -0.32 -4.34 5.98
CA SER A 290 0.66 -3.47 5.31
C SER A 290 0.12 -2.09 4.91
N GLY A 291 -1.20 -1.91 4.94
CA GLY A 291 -1.89 -0.73 4.45
C GLY A 291 -2.41 0.19 5.55
N HIS A 292 -3.19 1.19 5.14
CA HIS A 292 -3.73 2.24 6.01
C HIS A 292 -4.63 1.73 7.15
N ALA A 293 -5.21 0.53 7.03
CA ALA A 293 -5.94 -0.09 8.13
C ALA A 293 -5.05 -0.34 9.37
N ASN A 294 -3.74 -0.50 9.16
CA ASN A 294 -2.78 -0.73 10.22
C ASN A 294 -2.54 0.51 11.11
N SER A 295 -2.73 1.72 10.57
CA SER A 295 -2.54 2.99 11.30
C SER A 295 -3.83 3.57 11.88
N ALA A 296 -4.99 2.93 11.64
CA ALA A 296 -6.28 3.39 12.12
C ALA A 296 -6.52 3.10 13.61
N THR A 297 -7.44 3.85 14.23
CA THR A 297 -7.88 3.65 15.62
C THR A 297 -9.40 3.39 15.67
N PRO A 298 -9.87 2.24 16.20
CA PRO A 298 -9.11 1.11 16.73
C PRO A 298 -8.54 0.17 15.63
N ARG A 299 -7.23 -0.09 15.70
CA ARG A 299 -6.45 -0.84 14.69
C ARG A 299 -7.02 -2.22 14.36
N ALA A 300 -7.34 -3.02 15.37
CA ALA A 300 -7.81 -4.39 15.17
C ALA A 300 -9.12 -4.43 14.37
N ALA A 301 -10.05 -3.50 14.63
CA ALA A 301 -11.32 -3.43 13.92
C ALA A 301 -11.11 -2.98 12.47
N ALA A 302 -10.22 -2.01 12.23
CA ALA A 302 -9.90 -1.56 10.88
C ALA A 302 -9.26 -2.66 10.03
N VAL A 303 -8.24 -3.35 10.57
CA VAL A 303 -7.58 -4.47 9.88
C VAL A 303 -8.55 -5.62 9.62
N ALA A 304 -9.40 -5.96 10.60
CA ALA A 304 -10.40 -7.01 10.42
C ALA A 304 -11.45 -6.63 9.36
N SER A 305 -11.92 -5.39 9.38
CA SER A 305 -12.86 -4.87 8.39
C SER A 305 -12.27 -4.90 6.98
N ASP A 306 -11.03 -4.44 6.82
CA ASP A 306 -10.34 -4.43 5.53
C ASP A 306 -10.09 -5.86 5.02
N TRP A 307 -9.66 -6.76 5.91
CA TRP A 307 -9.48 -8.17 5.56
C TRP A 307 -10.78 -8.84 5.08
N VAL A 308 -11.89 -8.61 5.80
CA VAL A 308 -13.21 -9.11 5.40
C VAL A 308 -13.67 -8.48 4.09
N HIS A 309 -13.43 -7.18 3.89
CA HIS A 309 -13.76 -6.49 2.65
C HIS A 309 -13.01 -7.08 1.45
N LEU A 310 -11.71 -7.32 1.59
CA LEU A 310 -10.89 -7.92 0.54
C LEU A 310 -11.30 -9.36 0.21
N LEU A 311 -11.62 -10.17 1.24
CA LEU A 311 -12.15 -11.52 1.05
C LEU A 311 -13.50 -11.48 0.32
N ALA A 312 -14.42 -10.61 0.75
CA ALA A 312 -15.74 -10.47 0.16
C ALA A 312 -15.67 -9.95 -1.29
N GLY A 313 -14.78 -8.99 -1.58
CA GLY A 313 -14.59 -8.46 -2.93
C GLY A 313 -13.96 -9.46 -3.91
N SER A 314 -13.43 -10.58 -3.43
CA SER A 314 -12.89 -11.64 -4.27
C SER A 314 -13.89 -12.75 -4.61
N LEU A 315 -15.03 -12.82 -3.91
CA LEU A 315 -16.11 -13.79 -4.14
C LEU A 315 -17.14 -13.25 -5.14
#